data_AF-A0A1Y2EUD8-F1
#
_entry.id   AF-A0A1Y2EUD8-F1
#
_cell.length_a   1.000
_cell.length_b   1.000
_cell.length_c   1.000
_cell.angle_alpha   90.00
_cell.angle_beta   90.00
_cell.angle_gamma   90.00
#
_symmetry.space_group_name_H-M   'P 1'
#
loop_
_entity.id
_entity.type
_entity.pdbx_description
1 polymer ?
#
loop_
_entity_poly.entity_id
_entity_poly.type
_entity_poly.pdbx_seq_one_letter_code
_entity_poly.pdbx_strand_id
1 'polypeptide(L)'
;MSDSSRTTVVCDNGTGFVKCGFAGQNFPTAIFPAMIGRPIMRAEEKVGDVELKDIMVGEEAAELRTMLELKYPMENGIIVNWEDMFHLWDYTFYEKLKINPKECKVLLTEPAQNPKNNRIKMVQAMFERYGFQAVYVAIQAVLTLYGQGIQTGVVVDSGDGVTHIVPIYEGFALPHLTRRLDIAGRDITRYLIKLLLLKGYPFNSTADFETIRQMKEKLCYVGYDLNLEHKLATETTVLVENYTLPDGRVIKVSNERFEAPEALFQPHLVDVESMGVAELLFNTIQSGDIDIRSELYKHIVLSGGSSMYPGLPSRLEKEVKQLYLEKVLNGDTSRLSKFKIKVEDPPTRKHLVFIGGAVLAEIYKDRPEFWITKQEIDENGIEKALEMHGIKI
;
A
#
# COMPACT_ATOMS: atom_id res chain seq x y z
N MET A 1 -15.86 1.75 31.23
CA MET A 1 -16.62 2.80 30.51
C MET A 1 -16.43 2.54 29.03
N SER A 2 -17.44 1.95 28.38
CA SER A 2 -17.44 1.78 26.92
C SER A 2 -17.50 3.17 26.28
N ASP A 3 -16.48 3.51 25.51
CA ASP A 3 -16.34 4.79 24.83
C ASP A 3 -17.42 4.90 23.74
N SER A 4 -18.63 5.35 24.09
CA SER A 4 -19.77 5.51 23.18
C SER A 4 -19.57 6.60 22.12
N SER A 5 -18.34 7.10 21.96
CA SER A 5 -17.96 8.16 21.04
C SER A 5 -17.44 7.63 19.69
N ARG A 6 -17.03 6.36 19.60
CA ARG A 6 -16.31 5.80 18.44
C ARG A 6 -17.20 4.96 17.52
N THR A 7 -18.16 5.61 16.88
CA THR A 7 -19.13 4.97 15.97
C THR A 7 -18.69 4.93 14.51
N THR A 8 -17.56 5.56 14.16
CA THR A 8 -17.08 5.63 12.77
C THR A 8 -15.76 4.90 12.62
N VAL A 9 -15.78 3.83 11.84
CA VAL A 9 -14.67 2.93 11.59
C VAL A 9 -13.98 3.30 10.29
N VAL A 10 -12.65 3.21 10.26
CA VAL A 10 -11.84 3.37 9.05
C VAL A 10 -11.07 2.08 8.82
N CYS A 11 -11.14 1.54 7.60
CA CYS A 11 -10.47 0.30 7.23
C CYS A 11 -9.74 0.45 5.88
N ASP A 12 -8.40 0.52 5.95
CA ASP A 12 -7.52 0.40 4.78
C ASP A 12 -7.22 -1.07 4.49
N ASN A 13 -7.85 -1.59 3.44
CA ASN A 13 -7.69 -2.96 2.97
C ASN A 13 -6.46 -3.08 2.05
N GLY A 14 -5.26 -3.06 2.64
CA GLY A 14 -4.03 -3.22 1.87
C GLY A 14 -3.71 -4.68 1.54
N THR A 15 -3.17 -4.94 0.34
CA THR A 15 -2.79 -6.29 -0.14
C THR A 15 -1.93 -7.09 0.85
N GLY A 16 -0.96 -6.43 1.49
CA GLY A 16 -0.08 -7.07 2.47
C GLY A 16 -0.56 -6.92 3.91
N PHE A 17 -1.13 -5.77 4.25
CA PHE A 17 -1.51 -5.42 5.62
C PHE A 17 -2.83 -4.66 5.64
N VAL A 18 -3.74 -5.09 6.51
CA VAL A 18 -4.93 -4.33 6.90
C VAL A 18 -4.52 -3.31 7.95
N LYS A 19 -5.00 -2.07 7.83
CA LYS A 19 -4.91 -1.06 8.88
C LYS A 19 -6.30 -0.56 9.20
N CYS A 20 -6.72 -0.72 10.43
CA CYS A 20 -8.05 -0.35 10.86
C CYS A 20 -8.04 0.40 12.19
N GLY A 21 -9.09 1.16 12.41
CA GLY A 21 -9.24 2.00 13.59
C GLY A 21 -10.48 2.88 13.47
N PHE A 22 -10.45 4.01 14.16
CA PHE A 22 -11.59 4.90 14.29
C PHE A 22 -11.28 6.28 13.70
N ALA A 23 -12.34 7.00 13.33
CA ALA A 23 -12.25 8.40 12.94
C ALA A 23 -11.52 9.25 14.00
N GLY A 24 -10.77 10.25 13.54
CA GLY A 24 -10.00 11.17 14.40
C GLY A 24 -8.72 10.59 15.00
N GLN A 25 -8.38 9.33 14.73
CA GLN A 25 -7.13 8.73 15.23
C GLN A 25 -5.92 9.07 14.35
N ASN A 26 -4.81 9.41 14.99
CA ASN A 26 -3.53 9.67 14.31
C ASN A 26 -2.77 8.41 13.89
N PHE A 27 -3.09 7.26 14.50
CA PHE A 27 -2.48 5.97 14.19
C PHE A 27 -3.58 4.89 14.11
N PRO A 28 -3.43 3.87 13.26
CA PRO A 28 -4.35 2.74 13.24
C PRO A 28 -4.39 2.06 14.60
N THR A 29 -5.59 1.63 15.02
CA THR A 29 -5.76 0.85 16.25
C THR A 29 -5.15 -0.54 16.10
N ALA A 30 -5.27 -1.15 14.92
CA ALA A 30 -4.66 -2.42 14.61
C ALA A 30 -4.03 -2.42 13.21
N ILE A 31 -2.89 -3.11 13.09
CA ILE A 31 -2.19 -3.36 11.84
C ILE A 31 -1.81 -4.83 11.85
N PHE A 32 -2.28 -5.60 10.88
CA PHE A 32 -1.98 -7.03 10.81
C PHE A 32 -1.88 -7.52 9.35
N PRO A 33 -1.16 -8.63 9.10
CA PRO A 33 -1.03 -9.19 7.76
C PRO A 33 -2.39 -9.57 7.15
N ALA A 34 -2.61 -9.25 5.88
CA ALA A 34 -3.82 -9.62 5.15
C ALA A 34 -3.73 -11.07 4.63
N MET A 35 -3.68 -12.05 5.54
CA MET A 35 -3.53 -13.47 5.20
C MET A 35 -4.47 -14.37 5.99
N ILE A 36 -4.79 -15.50 5.36
CA ILE A 36 -5.59 -16.59 5.93
C ILE A 36 -4.73 -17.85 5.92
N GLY A 37 -4.65 -18.53 7.06
CA GLY A 37 -3.96 -19.82 7.18
C GLY A 37 -4.96 -20.95 7.46
N ARG A 38 -4.83 -22.05 6.73
CA ARG A 38 -5.59 -23.28 6.99
C ARG A 38 -4.64 -24.41 7.38
N PRO A 39 -4.89 -25.16 8.46
CA PRO A 39 -4.01 -26.25 8.89
C PRO A 39 -3.76 -27.31 7.80
N ILE A 40 -2.49 -27.65 7.58
CA ILE A 40 -2.08 -28.69 6.61
C ILE A 40 -2.45 -30.09 7.12
N MET A 41 -2.42 -30.27 8.44
CA MET A 41 -2.88 -31.49 9.12
C MET A 41 -3.98 -31.13 10.11
N ARG A 42 -5.03 -31.96 10.17
CA ARG A 42 -6.07 -31.89 11.20
C ARG A 42 -5.49 -32.42 12.51
N ALA A 43 -4.84 -31.57 13.28
CA ALA A 43 -4.42 -31.87 14.63
C ALA A 43 -5.00 -30.81 15.56
N GLU A 44 -5.86 -31.22 16.49
CA GLU A 44 -6.36 -30.39 17.60
C GLU A 44 -5.23 -30.24 18.65
N GLU A 45 -4.07 -29.69 18.24
CA GLU A 45 -2.94 -29.44 19.13
C GLU A 45 -2.82 -27.94 19.41
N LYS A 46 -2.77 -27.58 20.69
CA LYS A 46 -2.31 -26.25 21.12
C LYS A 46 -0.82 -26.15 20.88
N VAL A 47 -0.40 -25.13 20.13
CA VAL A 47 1.02 -24.84 19.89
C VAL A 47 1.37 -23.57 20.65
N GLY A 48 2.02 -23.73 21.80
CA GLY A 48 2.28 -22.61 22.71
C GLY A 48 0.97 -22.06 23.29
N ASP A 49 0.76 -20.74 23.18
CA ASP A 49 -0.44 -20.04 23.69
C ASP A 49 -1.58 -19.94 22.65
N VAL A 50 -1.34 -20.36 21.40
CA VAL A 50 -2.32 -20.25 20.31
C VAL A 50 -3.01 -21.59 20.08
N GLU A 51 -4.34 -21.57 20.16
CA GLU A 51 -5.17 -22.72 19.81
C GLU A 51 -5.38 -22.79 18.29
N LEU A 52 -5.02 -23.92 17.69
CA LEU A 52 -5.13 -24.13 16.26
C LEU A 52 -6.62 -24.24 15.86
N LYS A 53 -7.16 -23.18 15.24
CA LYS A 53 -8.50 -23.16 14.66
C LYS A 53 -8.45 -23.67 13.21
N ASP A 54 -9.61 -24.03 12.68
CA ASP A 54 -9.76 -24.40 11.25
C ASP A 54 -9.31 -23.28 10.31
N ILE A 55 -9.46 -22.02 10.77
CA ILE A 55 -9.07 -20.83 10.03
C ILE A 55 -8.32 -19.89 10.97
N MET A 56 -7.07 -19.63 10.64
CA MET A 56 -6.21 -18.67 11.32
C MET A 56 -6.11 -17.40 10.47
N VAL A 57 -6.13 -16.23 11.09
CA VAL A 57 -6.14 -14.94 10.37
C VAL A 57 -5.09 -14.00 10.94
N GLY A 58 -4.42 -13.27 10.05
CA GLY A 58 -3.51 -12.19 10.43
C GLY A 58 -2.30 -12.65 11.24
N GLU A 59 -2.13 -12.08 12.44
CA GLU A 59 -0.97 -12.35 13.31
C GLU A 59 -0.90 -13.83 13.71
N GLU A 60 -2.04 -14.43 14.07
CA GLU A 60 -2.13 -15.85 14.44
C GLU A 60 -1.67 -16.77 13.28
N ALA A 61 -2.02 -16.40 12.04
CA ALA A 61 -1.60 -17.13 10.85
C ALA A 61 -0.10 -16.92 10.55
N ALA A 62 0.44 -15.73 10.83
CA ALA A 62 1.84 -15.40 10.61
C ALA A 62 2.77 -16.11 11.61
N GLU A 63 2.33 -16.27 12.86
CA GLU A 63 3.04 -16.99 13.92
C GLU A 63 3.12 -18.49 13.63
N LEU A 64 1.99 -19.12 13.28
CA LEU A 64 1.91 -20.55 13.00
C LEU A 64 2.13 -20.92 11.52
N ARG A 65 2.76 -20.02 10.74
CA ARG A 65 2.90 -20.16 9.27
C ARG A 65 3.53 -21.47 8.80
N THR A 66 4.35 -22.12 9.61
CA THR A 66 5.00 -23.40 9.26
C THR A 66 4.05 -24.58 9.23
N MET A 67 2.88 -24.45 9.87
CA MET A 67 1.87 -25.50 10.00
C MET A 67 0.63 -25.23 9.15
N LEU A 68 0.59 -24.08 8.48
CA LEU A 68 -0.57 -23.55 7.77
C LEU A 68 -0.29 -23.42 6.28
N GLU A 69 -1.26 -23.78 5.46
CA GLU A 69 -1.32 -23.34 4.06
C GLU A 69 -1.83 -21.89 4.05
N LEU A 70 -0.93 -20.96 3.70
CA LEU A 70 -1.24 -19.53 3.67
C LEU A 70 -1.82 -19.10 2.33
N LYS A 71 -2.94 -18.37 2.36
CA LYS A 71 -3.58 -17.71 1.22
C LYS A 71 -3.79 -16.23 1.50
N TYR A 72 -3.84 -15.46 0.42
CA TYR A 72 -4.07 -14.01 0.45
C TYR A 72 -5.38 -13.71 -0.29
N PRO A 73 -6.36 -13.05 0.34
CA PRO A 73 -7.65 -12.73 -0.30
C PRO A 73 -7.54 -11.64 -1.37
N MET A 74 -6.45 -10.88 -1.36
CA MET A 74 -6.19 -9.76 -2.25
C MET A 74 -4.91 -9.99 -3.04
N GLU A 75 -4.96 -9.65 -4.32
CA GLU A 75 -3.81 -9.64 -5.23
C GLU A 75 -3.75 -8.28 -5.92
N ASN A 76 -2.58 -7.62 -5.84
CA ASN A 76 -2.34 -6.30 -6.44
C ASN A 76 -3.42 -5.23 -6.11
N GLY A 77 -3.95 -5.27 -4.88
CA GLY A 77 -4.96 -4.35 -4.37
C GLY A 77 -6.41 -4.75 -4.67
N ILE A 78 -6.62 -5.82 -5.44
CA ILE A 78 -7.94 -6.28 -5.88
C ILE A 78 -8.32 -7.53 -5.08
N ILE A 79 -9.56 -7.57 -4.58
CA ILE A 79 -10.11 -8.76 -3.91
C ILE A 79 -10.34 -9.86 -4.96
N VAL A 80 -9.68 -11.01 -4.77
CA VAL A 80 -9.78 -12.19 -5.65
C VAL A 80 -10.58 -13.31 -5.00
N ASN A 81 -10.46 -13.50 -3.68
CA ASN A 81 -11.23 -14.49 -2.93
C ASN A 81 -12.11 -13.83 -1.87
N TRP A 82 -13.42 -13.84 -2.10
CA TRP A 82 -14.42 -13.22 -1.22
C TRP A 82 -14.65 -13.99 0.07
N GLU A 83 -14.52 -15.32 0.05
CA GLU A 83 -14.68 -16.14 1.25
C GLU A 83 -13.57 -15.82 2.26
N ASP A 84 -12.32 -15.83 1.79
CA ASP A 84 -11.15 -15.44 2.58
C ASP A 84 -11.24 -13.98 3.04
N MET A 85 -11.77 -13.08 2.19
CA MET A 85 -11.97 -11.68 2.56
C MET A 85 -12.99 -11.52 3.69
N PHE A 86 -14.06 -12.32 3.70
CA PHE A 86 -15.04 -12.29 4.79
C PHE A 86 -14.42 -12.73 6.11
N HIS A 87 -13.59 -13.77 6.13
CA HIS A 87 -12.86 -14.15 7.33
C HIS A 87 -11.90 -13.06 7.81
N LEU A 88 -11.24 -12.37 6.87
CA LEU A 88 -10.37 -11.23 7.19
C LEU A 88 -11.16 -10.07 7.83
N TRP A 89 -12.34 -9.74 7.31
CA TRP A 89 -13.21 -8.70 7.88
C TRP A 89 -13.86 -9.12 9.20
N ASP A 90 -14.26 -10.38 9.37
CA ASP A 90 -14.75 -10.92 10.65
C ASP A 90 -13.67 -10.73 11.72
N TYR A 91 -12.41 -11.08 11.42
CA TYR A 91 -11.27 -10.82 12.31
C TYR A 91 -11.03 -9.32 12.55
N THR A 92 -11.20 -8.48 11.52
CA THR A 92 -11.04 -7.03 11.65
C THR A 92 -12.04 -6.43 12.63
N PHE A 93 -13.34 -6.72 12.44
CA PHE A 93 -14.41 -6.06 13.17
C PHE A 93 -14.65 -6.68 14.55
N TYR A 94 -14.66 -8.01 14.66
CA TYR A 94 -15.01 -8.68 15.91
C TYR A 94 -13.82 -8.93 16.82
N GLU A 95 -12.67 -9.34 16.28
CA GLU A 95 -11.49 -9.69 17.10
C GLU A 95 -10.60 -8.47 17.38
N LYS A 96 -10.24 -7.72 16.33
CA LYS A 96 -9.30 -6.58 16.46
C LYS A 96 -9.97 -5.31 16.97
N LEU A 97 -11.07 -4.89 16.35
CA LEU A 97 -11.77 -3.66 16.75
C LEU A 97 -12.81 -3.88 17.86
N LYS A 98 -13.31 -5.11 18.03
CA LYS A 98 -14.31 -5.48 19.04
C LYS A 98 -15.55 -4.60 19.00
N ILE A 99 -16.07 -4.36 17.80
CA ILE A 99 -17.24 -3.51 17.54
C ILE A 99 -18.47 -4.34 17.19
N ASN A 100 -19.64 -3.73 17.36
CA ASN A 100 -20.88 -4.18 16.72
C ASN A 100 -21.09 -3.36 15.43
N PRO A 101 -20.90 -3.95 14.23
CA PRO A 101 -21.07 -3.23 12.96
C PRO A 101 -22.41 -2.51 12.81
N LYS A 102 -23.50 -3.05 13.38
CA LYS A 102 -24.86 -2.48 13.30
C LYS A 102 -25.03 -1.12 13.96
N GLU A 103 -24.12 -0.77 14.86
CA GLU A 103 -24.11 0.50 15.57
C GLU A 103 -23.09 1.49 14.98
N CYS A 104 -22.41 1.09 13.90
CA CYS A 104 -21.28 1.83 13.34
C CYS A 104 -21.53 2.28 11.89
N LYS A 105 -20.76 3.28 11.48
CA LYS A 105 -20.49 3.64 10.09
C LYS A 105 -19.09 3.15 9.71
N VAL A 106 -18.86 2.88 8.43
CA VAL A 106 -17.53 2.42 7.97
C VAL A 106 -17.06 3.14 6.71
N LEU A 107 -15.84 3.69 6.77
CA LEU A 107 -15.09 4.17 5.63
C LEU A 107 -14.12 3.08 5.19
N LEU A 108 -14.30 2.61 3.97
CA LEU A 108 -13.41 1.65 3.32
C LEU A 108 -12.54 2.39 2.30
N THR A 109 -11.34 1.86 2.06
CA THR A 109 -10.47 2.36 1.00
C THR A 109 -10.40 1.39 -0.17
N GLU A 110 -10.24 1.92 -1.37
CA GLU A 110 -9.97 1.13 -2.57
C GLU A 110 -8.78 1.70 -3.36
N PRO A 111 -8.03 0.85 -4.08
CA PRO A 111 -7.01 1.33 -5.00
C PRO A 111 -7.61 2.09 -6.16
N ALA A 112 -6.78 2.89 -6.85
CA ALA A 112 -7.19 3.49 -8.10
C ALA A 112 -7.51 2.40 -9.14
N GLN A 113 -8.49 2.66 -10.02
CA GLN A 113 -8.93 1.72 -11.07
C GLN A 113 -9.46 0.35 -10.55
N ASN A 114 -10.02 0.30 -9.33
CA ASN A 114 -10.71 -0.88 -8.82
C ASN A 114 -11.93 -1.24 -9.72
N PRO A 115 -12.14 -2.52 -10.10
CA PRO A 115 -13.29 -2.92 -10.89
C PRO A 115 -14.63 -2.59 -10.20
N LYS A 116 -15.58 -2.05 -10.98
CA LYS A 116 -16.95 -1.72 -10.53
C LYS A 116 -17.60 -2.84 -9.72
N ASN A 117 -17.54 -4.07 -10.24
CA ASN A 117 -18.16 -5.24 -9.60
C ASN A 117 -17.60 -5.52 -8.21
N ASN A 118 -16.30 -5.29 -8.01
CA ASN A 118 -15.67 -5.47 -6.71
C ASN A 118 -16.14 -4.41 -5.72
N ARG A 119 -16.25 -3.16 -6.18
CA ARG A 119 -16.79 -2.06 -5.37
C ARG A 119 -18.22 -2.32 -4.92
N ILE A 120 -19.08 -2.73 -5.85
CA ILE A 120 -20.48 -3.08 -5.57
C ILE A 120 -20.55 -4.19 -4.52
N LYS A 121 -19.82 -5.28 -4.74
CA LYS A 121 -19.84 -6.44 -3.83
C LYS A 121 -19.25 -6.11 -2.45
N MET A 122 -18.26 -5.21 -2.38
CA MET A 122 -17.72 -4.72 -1.12
C MET A 122 -18.78 -3.96 -0.32
N VAL A 123 -19.48 -3.00 -0.94
CA VAL A 123 -20.55 -2.24 -0.28
C VAL A 123 -21.72 -3.13 0.09
N GLN A 124 -22.13 -4.04 -0.81
CA GLN A 124 -23.17 -5.03 -0.55
C GLN A 124 -22.85 -5.87 0.69
N ALA A 125 -21.62 -6.37 0.82
CA ALA A 125 -21.20 -7.14 1.97
C ALA A 125 -21.32 -6.35 3.29
N MET A 126 -20.97 -5.06 3.29
CA MET A 126 -21.06 -4.22 4.48
C MET A 126 -22.50 -4.06 4.97
N PHE A 127 -23.48 -3.97 4.07
CA PHE A 127 -24.89 -3.86 4.44
C PHE A 127 -25.56 -5.21 4.71
N GLU A 128 -25.36 -6.20 3.87
CA GLU A 128 -26.08 -7.47 3.94
C GLU A 128 -25.51 -8.42 5.00
N ARG A 129 -24.17 -8.53 5.09
CA ARG A 129 -23.51 -9.46 6.03
C ARG A 129 -23.32 -8.81 7.40
N TYR A 130 -22.80 -7.58 7.43
CA TYR A 130 -22.42 -6.91 8.67
C TYR A 130 -23.52 -5.99 9.22
N GLY A 131 -24.34 -5.40 8.34
CA GLY A 131 -25.44 -4.53 8.75
C GLY A 131 -24.99 -3.14 9.20
N PHE A 132 -23.89 -2.61 8.66
CA PHE A 132 -23.45 -1.24 8.95
C PHE A 132 -24.55 -0.21 8.65
N GLN A 133 -24.61 0.85 9.44
CA GLN A 133 -25.62 1.91 9.27
C GLN A 133 -25.40 2.70 7.99
N ALA A 134 -24.13 3.00 7.71
CA ALA A 134 -23.73 3.75 6.54
C ALA A 134 -22.29 3.39 6.13
N VAL A 135 -22.01 3.48 4.83
CA VAL A 135 -20.74 3.07 4.22
C VAL A 135 -20.24 4.21 3.33
N TYR A 136 -18.93 4.41 3.31
CA TYR A 136 -18.27 5.25 2.30
C TYR A 136 -17.05 4.52 1.74
N VAL A 137 -16.81 4.68 0.44
CA VAL A 137 -15.64 4.09 -0.23
C VAL A 137 -14.79 5.21 -0.81
N ALA A 138 -13.56 5.31 -0.33
CA ALA A 138 -12.62 6.35 -0.71
C ALA A 138 -11.44 5.80 -1.51
N ILE A 139 -10.97 6.57 -2.50
CA ILE A 139 -9.74 6.23 -3.24
C ILE A 139 -8.53 6.50 -2.35
N GLN A 140 -7.64 5.52 -2.22
CA GLN A 140 -6.45 5.59 -1.35
C GLN A 140 -5.59 6.84 -1.59
N ALA A 141 -5.29 7.15 -2.86
CA ALA A 141 -4.49 8.33 -3.20
C ALA A 141 -5.17 9.65 -2.81
N VAL A 142 -6.49 9.75 -2.97
CA VAL A 142 -7.22 10.97 -2.58
C VAL A 142 -7.09 11.20 -1.08
N LEU A 143 -7.25 10.15 -0.27
CA LEU A 143 -7.03 10.22 1.18
C LEU A 143 -5.61 10.67 1.54
N THR A 144 -4.59 10.23 0.81
CA THR A 144 -3.20 10.60 1.13
C THR A 144 -2.92 12.10 1.00
N LEU A 145 -3.49 12.77 -0.02
CA LEU A 145 -3.38 14.22 -0.16
C LEU A 145 -4.20 14.96 0.89
N TYR A 146 -5.42 14.48 1.19
CA TYR A 146 -6.23 15.03 2.27
C TYR A 146 -5.51 14.96 3.62
N GLY A 147 -4.80 13.86 3.90
CA GLY A 147 -3.99 13.70 5.11
C GLY A 147 -2.80 14.66 5.22
N GLN A 148 -2.46 15.38 4.15
CA GLN A 148 -1.44 16.44 4.13
C GLN A 148 -2.03 17.85 3.96
N GLY A 149 -3.34 17.98 3.80
CA GLY A 149 -3.98 19.27 3.50
C GLY A 149 -3.65 19.80 2.09
N ILE A 150 -3.32 18.92 1.15
CA ILE A 150 -3.01 19.25 -0.24
C ILE A 150 -4.22 18.90 -1.10
N GLN A 151 -4.60 19.77 -2.04
CA GLN A 151 -5.73 19.54 -2.95
C GLN A 151 -5.29 19.15 -4.37
N THR A 152 -4.12 19.61 -4.81
CA THR A 152 -3.56 19.34 -6.14
C THR A 152 -2.16 18.77 -6.00
N GLY A 153 -1.89 17.64 -6.65
CA GLY A 153 -0.61 16.96 -6.57
C GLY A 153 -0.65 15.59 -7.23
N VAL A 154 0.48 14.87 -7.18
CA VAL A 154 0.57 13.47 -7.65
C VAL A 154 0.97 12.60 -6.49
N VAL A 155 0.20 11.54 -6.28
CA VAL A 155 0.51 10.54 -5.26
C VAL A 155 1.25 9.39 -5.92
N VAL A 156 2.41 9.04 -5.38
CA VAL A 156 3.11 7.79 -5.68
C VAL A 156 2.88 6.85 -4.49
N ASP A 157 1.87 5.99 -4.62
CA ASP A 157 1.49 5.04 -3.58
C ASP A 157 2.09 3.67 -3.89
N SER A 158 3.12 3.26 -3.15
CA SER A 158 3.82 1.99 -3.34
C SER A 158 3.59 1.06 -2.15
N GLY A 159 2.70 0.08 -2.34
CA GLY A 159 2.25 -0.84 -1.31
C GLY A 159 3.03 -2.16 -1.25
N ASP A 160 2.33 -3.24 -0.90
CA ASP A 160 2.88 -4.61 -0.95
C ASP A 160 2.75 -5.25 -2.33
N GLY A 161 1.60 -5.10 -3.00
CA GLY A 161 1.36 -5.77 -4.29
C GLY A 161 1.37 -4.87 -5.52
N VAL A 162 1.26 -3.56 -5.36
CA VAL A 162 1.14 -2.64 -6.51
C VAL A 162 1.66 -1.25 -6.17
N THR A 163 2.16 -0.55 -7.19
CA THR A 163 2.51 0.87 -7.12
C THR A 163 1.59 1.66 -8.05
N HIS A 164 0.92 2.69 -7.54
CA HIS A 164 0.06 3.58 -8.32
C HIS A 164 0.64 4.99 -8.37
N ILE A 165 0.49 5.63 -9.54
CA ILE A 165 0.75 7.04 -9.73
C ILE A 165 -0.59 7.70 -10.08
N VAL A 166 -1.10 8.49 -9.14
CA VAL A 166 -2.44 9.06 -9.21
C VAL A 166 -2.33 10.59 -9.15
N PRO A 167 -2.48 11.29 -10.29
CA PRO A 167 -2.59 12.74 -10.29
C PRO A 167 -3.98 13.16 -9.82
N ILE A 168 -4.01 14.18 -8.95
CA ILE A 168 -5.19 14.75 -8.33
C ILE A 168 -5.16 16.26 -8.56
N TYR A 169 -6.29 16.82 -8.96
CA TYR A 169 -6.45 18.25 -9.19
C TYR A 169 -7.71 18.73 -8.47
N GLU A 170 -7.55 19.73 -7.59
CA GLU A 170 -8.65 20.31 -6.79
C GLU A 170 -9.50 19.26 -6.04
N GLY A 171 -8.85 18.21 -5.51
CA GLY A 171 -9.49 17.13 -4.78
C GLY A 171 -10.07 16.00 -5.64
N PHE A 172 -10.02 16.11 -6.97
CA PHE A 172 -10.49 15.09 -7.90
C PHE A 172 -9.32 14.30 -8.51
N ALA A 173 -9.34 12.98 -8.34
CA ALA A 173 -8.41 12.10 -9.05
C ALA A 173 -8.67 12.15 -10.56
N LEU A 174 -7.62 12.13 -11.38
CA LEU A 174 -7.68 12.14 -12.84
C LEU A 174 -7.49 10.70 -13.38
N PRO A 175 -8.57 9.94 -13.66
CA PRO A 175 -8.45 8.50 -13.92
C PRO A 175 -7.74 8.19 -15.24
N HIS A 176 -7.90 9.06 -16.25
CA HIS A 176 -7.28 8.92 -17.57
C HIS A 176 -5.74 9.08 -17.53
N LEU A 177 -5.23 9.80 -16.54
CA LEU A 177 -3.79 9.97 -16.30
C LEU A 177 -3.24 8.97 -15.28
N THR A 178 -4.10 8.27 -14.53
CA THR A 178 -3.65 7.30 -13.54
C THR A 178 -2.86 6.19 -14.22
N ARG A 179 -1.72 5.84 -13.62
CA ARG A 179 -0.85 4.76 -14.07
C ARG A 179 -0.62 3.76 -12.93
N ARG A 180 -0.44 2.51 -13.33
CA ARG A 180 -0.21 1.38 -12.43
C ARG A 180 1.08 0.68 -12.83
N LEU A 181 1.88 0.34 -11.84
CA LEU A 181 3.08 -0.48 -11.96
C LEU A 181 2.87 -1.72 -11.10
N ASP A 182 2.87 -2.89 -11.73
CA ASP A 182 2.74 -4.20 -11.06
C ASP A 182 4.08 -4.66 -10.44
N ILE A 183 4.73 -3.74 -9.73
CA ILE A 183 5.91 -3.98 -8.89
C ILE A 183 5.71 -3.24 -7.59
N ALA A 184 5.86 -3.95 -6.48
CA ALA A 184 5.84 -3.36 -5.15
C ALA A 184 6.63 -4.20 -4.14
N GLY A 185 6.26 -4.12 -2.85
CA GLY A 185 7.00 -4.72 -1.75
C GLY A 185 7.18 -6.24 -1.84
N ARG A 186 6.20 -6.96 -2.38
CA ARG A 186 6.19 -8.42 -2.55
C ARG A 186 7.18 -8.85 -3.61
N ASP A 187 7.22 -8.15 -4.74
CA ASP A 187 8.13 -8.44 -5.85
C ASP A 187 9.57 -8.16 -5.46
N ILE A 188 9.83 -7.05 -4.76
CA ILE A 188 11.14 -6.74 -4.20
C ILE A 188 11.58 -7.82 -3.20
N THR A 189 10.66 -8.34 -2.38
CA THR A 189 10.96 -9.43 -1.45
C THR A 189 11.34 -10.70 -2.20
N ARG A 190 10.59 -11.08 -3.23
CA ARG A 190 10.91 -12.24 -4.10
C ARG A 190 12.25 -12.06 -4.81
N TYR A 191 12.54 -10.84 -5.27
CA TYR A 191 13.79 -10.53 -5.92
C TYR A 191 14.98 -10.63 -4.96
N LEU A 192 14.84 -10.14 -3.73
CA LEU A 192 15.85 -10.29 -2.69
C LEU A 192 16.14 -11.77 -2.39
N ILE A 193 15.13 -12.65 -2.39
CA ILE A 193 15.32 -14.10 -2.26
C ILE A 193 16.20 -14.63 -3.41
N LYS A 194 15.91 -14.23 -4.65
CA LYS A 194 16.70 -14.61 -5.85
C LYS A 194 18.15 -14.14 -5.73
N LEU A 195 18.38 -12.90 -5.29
CA LEU A 195 19.73 -12.34 -5.09
C LEU A 195 20.51 -13.08 -3.99
N LEU A 196 19.87 -13.36 -2.85
CA LEU A 196 20.51 -14.12 -1.76
C LEU A 196 20.81 -15.56 -2.16
N LEU A 197 19.98 -16.17 -3.00
CA LEU A 197 20.23 -17.49 -3.57
C LEU A 197 21.48 -17.50 -4.46
N LEU A 198 21.65 -16.48 -5.31
CA LEU A 198 22.85 -16.33 -6.16
C LEU A 198 24.13 -16.15 -5.33
N LYS A 199 24.03 -15.59 -4.13
CA LYS A 199 25.14 -15.50 -3.16
C LYS A 199 25.46 -16.80 -2.43
N GLY A 200 24.61 -17.81 -2.59
CA GLY A 200 24.78 -19.13 -1.97
C GLY A 200 24.01 -19.35 -0.68
N TYR A 201 23.04 -18.48 -0.33
CA TYR A 201 22.11 -18.73 0.77
C TYR A 201 20.86 -19.46 0.25
N PRO A 202 20.63 -20.73 0.61
CA PRO A 202 19.55 -21.54 0.04
C PRO A 202 18.19 -21.24 0.69
N PHE A 203 17.65 -20.04 0.43
CA PHE A 203 16.32 -19.65 0.90
C PHE A 203 15.21 -20.22 0.00
N ASN A 204 14.12 -20.65 0.63
CA ASN A 204 12.90 -21.06 -0.06
C ASN A 204 11.96 -19.86 -0.24
N SER A 205 11.45 -19.67 -1.45
CA SER A 205 10.58 -18.54 -1.80
C SER A 205 9.28 -18.44 -1.01
N THR A 206 8.79 -19.57 -0.46
CA THR A 206 7.55 -19.63 0.32
C THR A 206 7.83 -19.63 1.81
N ALA A 207 8.70 -20.52 2.29
CA ALA A 207 8.92 -20.70 3.73
C ALA A 207 9.68 -19.52 4.36
N ASP A 208 10.65 -18.94 3.63
CA ASP A 208 11.51 -17.87 4.14
C ASP A 208 11.01 -16.47 3.76
N PHE A 209 9.91 -16.38 3.01
CA PHE A 209 9.39 -15.12 2.48
C PHE A 209 9.27 -14.02 3.55
N GLU A 210 8.69 -14.37 4.70
CA GLU A 210 8.46 -13.43 5.79
C GLU A 210 9.76 -12.99 6.47
N THR A 211 10.71 -13.91 6.67
CA THR A 211 12.04 -13.59 7.21
C THR A 211 12.78 -12.63 6.28
N ILE A 212 12.68 -12.85 4.96
CA ILE A 212 13.33 -12.01 3.95
C ILE A 212 12.60 -10.66 3.81
N ARG A 213 11.27 -10.61 3.99
CA ARG A 213 10.51 -9.35 4.06
C ARG A 213 11.01 -8.46 5.21
N GLN A 214 11.22 -9.04 6.39
CA GLN A 214 11.74 -8.30 7.55
C GLN A 214 13.18 -7.83 7.33
N MET A 215 14.01 -8.68 6.70
CA MET A 215 15.37 -8.31 6.30
C MET A 215 15.38 -7.14 5.31
N LYS A 216 14.52 -7.18 4.29
CA LYS A 216 14.32 -6.09 3.33
C LYS A 216 13.96 -4.79 4.04
N GLU A 217 12.98 -4.81 4.93
CA GLU A 217 12.54 -3.61 5.67
C GLU A 217 13.62 -3.04 6.59
N LYS A 218 14.53 -3.89 7.09
CA LYS A 218 15.60 -3.47 8.00
C LYS A 218 16.86 -2.99 7.29
N LEU A 219 17.24 -3.61 6.17
CA LEU A 219 18.57 -3.45 5.57
C LEU A 219 18.59 -2.78 4.20
N CYS A 220 17.50 -2.89 3.43
CA CYS A 220 17.46 -2.38 2.06
C CYS A 220 17.30 -0.86 2.01
N TYR A 221 17.84 -0.26 0.95
CA TYR A 221 17.77 1.16 0.67
C TYR A 221 17.81 1.38 -0.84
N VAL A 222 17.47 2.59 -1.30
CA VAL A 222 17.56 2.96 -2.72
C VAL A 222 18.84 3.73 -2.96
N GLY A 223 19.69 3.23 -3.86
CA GLY A 223 20.93 3.88 -4.26
C GLY A 223 20.68 5.16 -5.06
N TYR A 224 21.40 6.23 -4.71
CA TYR A 224 21.32 7.51 -5.45
C TYR A 224 22.08 7.46 -6.78
N ASP A 225 23.23 6.78 -6.81
CA ASP A 225 24.05 6.52 -7.99
C ASP A 225 24.53 5.07 -7.98
N LEU A 226 23.89 4.23 -8.80
CA LEU A 226 24.18 2.80 -8.86
C LEU A 226 25.65 2.50 -9.21
N ASN A 227 26.29 3.30 -10.05
CA ASN A 227 27.68 3.06 -10.41
C ASN A 227 28.60 3.23 -9.21
N LEU A 228 28.30 4.20 -8.35
CA LEU A 228 29.03 4.39 -7.10
C LEU A 228 28.73 3.27 -6.10
N GLU A 229 27.45 2.87 -5.96
CA GLU A 229 27.05 1.78 -5.07
C GLU A 229 27.72 0.45 -5.44
N HIS A 230 27.79 0.11 -6.75
CA HIS A 230 28.49 -1.08 -7.23
C HIS A 230 29.99 -1.03 -6.96
N LYS A 231 30.63 0.14 -7.13
CA LYS A 231 32.05 0.32 -6.76
C LYS A 231 32.27 0.12 -5.28
N LEU A 232 31.44 0.74 -4.43
CA LEU A 232 31.52 0.56 -2.98
C LEU A 232 31.32 -0.90 -2.57
N ALA A 233 30.38 -1.61 -3.19
CA ALA A 233 30.13 -3.02 -2.92
C ALA A 233 31.29 -3.94 -3.34
N THR A 234 31.99 -3.61 -4.43
CA THR A 234 33.04 -4.46 -5.00
C THR A 234 34.41 -4.16 -4.39
N GLU A 235 34.71 -2.88 -4.17
CA GLU A 235 36.03 -2.40 -3.73
C GLU A 235 36.15 -2.29 -2.21
N THR A 236 35.04 -2.29 -1.48
CA THR A 236 35.03 -2.09 -0.01
C THR A 236 34.06 -3.03 0.69
N THR A 237 34.10 -3.05 2.02
CA THR A 237 33.17 -3.83 2.87
C THR A 237 32.14 -2.96 3.59
N VAL A 238 32.08 -1.66 3.29
CA VAL A 238 31.23 -0.69 4.03
C VAL A 238 29.74 -0.98 3.91
N LEU A 239 29.33 -1.68 2.84
CA LEU A 239 27.93 -2.04 2.59
C LEU A 239 27.54 -3.39 3.22
N VAL A 240 28.50 -4.15 3.74
CA VAL A 240 28.26 -5.48 4.33
C VAL A 240 27.62 -5.34 5.71
N GLU A 241 26.40 -5.82 5.84
CA GLU A 241 25.65 -5.87 7.10
C GLU A 241 25.37 -7.31 7.51
N ASN A 242 25.37 -7.56 8.82
CA ASN A 242 25.05 -8.86 9.38
C ASN A 242 23.55 -8.93 9.74
N TYR A 243 22.88 -10.00 9.34
CA TYR A 243 21.50 -10.30 9.74
C TYR A 243 21.43 -11.65 10.45
N THR A 244 20.80 -11.69 11.62
CA THR A 244 20.59 -12.94 12.38
C THR A 244 19.23 -13.53 12.00
N LEU A 245 19.25 -14.75 11.45
CA LEU A 245 18.05 -15.51 11.11
C LEU A 245 17.36 -16.05 12.37
N PRO A 246 16.07 -16.46 12.27
CA PRO A 246 15.32 -17.00 13.42
C PRO A 246 15.95 -18.24 14.08
N ASP A 247 16.75 -19.00 13.33
CA ASP A 247 17.50 -20.17 13.82
C ASP A 247 18.86 -19.82 14.43
N GLY A 248 19.19 -18.53 14.55
CA GLY A 248 20.44 -18.03 15.09
C GLY A 248 21.59 -17.94 14.09
N ARG A 249 21.44 -18.41 12.85
CA ARG A 249 22.48 -18.26 11.82
C ARG A 249 22.65 -16.80 11.42
N VAL A 250 23.89 -16.34 11.32
CA VAL A 250 24.20 -14.98 10.87
C VAL A 250 24.61 -14.99 9.40
N ILE A 251 23.89 -14.23 8.58
CA ILE A 251 24.21 -14.05 7.16
C ILE A 251 24.73 -12.64 6.89
N LYS A 252 25.49 -12.49 5.81
CA LYS A 252 26.04 -11.22 5.33
C LYS A 252 25.30 -10.73 4.09
N VAL A 253 24.73 -9.53 4.15
CA VAL A 253 24.01 -8.86 3.07
C VAL A 253 24.78 -7.61 2.65
N SER A 254 25.03 -7.42 1.36
CA SER A 254 25.86 -6.36 0.78
C SER A 254 25.11 -5.61 -0.33
N ASN A 255 25.53 -5.75 -1.58
CA ASN A 255 24.91 -5.17 -2.76
C ASN A 255 23.42 -5.49 -2.91
N GLU A 256 22.95 -6.63 -2.41
CA GLU A 256 21.52 -7.00 -2.47
C GLU A 256 20.63 -5.97 -1.76
N ARG A 257 21.19 -5.19 -0.82
CA ARG A 257 20.51 -4.13 -0.09
C ARG A 257 19.98 -3.02 -1.01
N PHE A 258 20.73 -2.65 -2.04
CA PHE A 258 20.32 -1.62 -3.00
C PHE A 258 19.87 -2.20 -4.34
N GLU A 259 20.35 -3.38 -4.72
CA GLU A 259 19.91 -4.06 -5.94
C GLU A 259 18.44 -4.49 -5.85
N ALA A 260 17.98 -4.97 -4.68
CA ALA A 260 16.59 -5.42 -4.57
C ALA A 260 15.57 -4.29 -4.81
N PRO A 261 15.67 -3.10 -4.17
CA PRO A 261 14.75 -1.99 -4.45
C PRO A 261 14.93 -1.35 -5.83
N GLU A 262 16.06 -1.59 -6.51
CA GLU A 262 16.29 -1.05 -7.88
C GLU A 262 15.25 -1.58 -8.88
N ALA A 263 14.61 -2.72 -8.60
CA ALA A 263 13.48 -3.23 -9.38
C ALA A 263 12.32 -2.21 -9.53
N LEU A 264 12.17 -1.25 -8.61
CA LEU A 264 11.20 -0.15 -8.76
C LEU A 264 11.54 0.81 -9.91
N PHE A 265 12.83 1.00 -10.19
CA PHE A 265 13.34 1.87 -11.25
C PHE A 265 13.67 1.08 -12.52
N GLN A 266 13.98 -0.21 -12.38
CA GLN A 266 14.32 -1.13 -13.45
C GLN A 266 13.44 -2.39 -13.40
N PRO A 267 12.17 -2.31 -13.86
CA PRO A 267 11.22 -3.42 -13.82
C PRO A 267 11.71 -4.73 -14.47
N HIS A 268 12.57 -4.64 -15.48
CA HIS A 268 13.12 -5.80 -16.17
C HIS A 268 13.94 -6.73 -15.25
N LEU A 269 14.43 -6.26 -14.10
CA LEU A 269 15.16 -7.08 -13.12
C LEU A 269 14.29 -8.17 -12.48
N VAL A 270 12.97 -7.95 -12.46
CA VAL A 270 11.96 -8.88 -11.95
C VAL A 270 11.06 -9.42 -13.07
N ASP A 271 11.58 -9.44 -14.30
CA ASP A 271 10.90 -9.99 -15.47
C ASP A 271 9.57 -9.27 -15.81
N VAL A 272 9.47 -7.98 -15.47
CA VAL A 272 8.32 -7.12 -15.79
C VAL A 272 8.69 -6.14 -16.90
N GLU A 273 7.99 -6.22 -18.03
CA GLU A 273 8.14 -5.28 -19.15
C GLU A 273 7.36 -3.98 -18.88
N SER A 274 7.95 -3.08 -18.09
CA SER A 274 7.37 -1.77 -17.81
C SER A 274 8.44 -0.71 -17.60
N MET A 275 8.03 0.56 -17.60
CA MET A 275 8.86 1.68 -17.19
C MET A 275 9.00 1.71 -15.67
N GLY A 276 10.18 2.15 -15.19
CA GLY A 276 10.40 2.37 -13.76
C GLY A 276 9.51 3.48 -13.19
N VAL A 277 9.39 3.51 -11.86
CA VAL A 277 8.53 4.45 -11.13
C VAL A 277 8.82 5.91 -11.46
N ALA A 278 10.09 6.29 -11.66
CA ALA A 278 10.47 7.66 -11.99
C ALA A 278 10.04 8.07 -13.40
N GLU A 279 10.28 7.21 -14.39
CA GLU A 279 9.84 7.46 -15.76
C GLU A 279 8.32 7.44 -15.88
N LEU A 280 7.66 6.51 -15.20
CA LEU A 280 6.21 6.43 -15.15
C LEU A 280 5.59 7.69 -14.52
N LEU A 281 6.20 8.21 -13.45
CA LEU A 281 5.80 9.46 -12.80
C LEU A 281 5.96 10.66 -13.74
N PHE A 282 7.12 10.80 -14.36
CA PHE A 282 7.39 11.86 -15.33
C PHE A 282 6.39 11.82 -16.50
N ASN A 283 6.18 10.65 -17.10
CA ASN A 283 5.24 10.49 -18.21
C ASN A 283 3.79 10.77 -17.79
N THR A 284 3.40 10.41 -16.56
CA THR A 284 2.08 10.72 -16.01
C THR A 284 1.87 12.23 -15.92
N ILE A 285 2.84 12.97 -15.36
CA ILE A 285 2.76 14.43 -15.27
C ILE A 285 2.79 15.08 -16.66
N GLN A 286 3.64 14.59 -17.57
CA GLN A 286 3.71 15.13 -18.94
C GLN A 286 2.49 14.82 -19.81
N SER A 287 1.72 13.78 -19.47
CA SER A 287 0.46 13.47 -20.16
C SER A 287 -0.70 14.38 -19.73
N GLY A 288 -0.56 15.07 -18.59
CA GLY A 288 -1.57 16.04 -18.13
C GLY A 288 -1.52 17.38 -18.88
N ASP A 289 -2.53 18.21 -18.65
CA ASP A 289 -2.61 19.55 -19.25
C ASP A 289 -1.44 20.44 -18.82
N ILE A 290 -0.95 21.28 -19.73
CA ILE A 290 0.26 22.10 -19.51
C ILE A 290 0.12 22.96 -18.23
N ASP A 291 -1.08 23.50 -17.99
CA ASP A 291 -1.35 24.42 -16.89
C ASP A 291 -1.24 23.76 -15.51
N ILE A 292 -1.51 22.44 -15.41
CA ILE A 292 -1.46 21.73 -14.13
C ILE A 292 -0.08 21.13 -13.85
N ARG A 293 0.76 20.89 -14.86
CA ARG A 293 2.05 20.17 -14.71
C ARG A 293 2.97 20.80 -13.66
N SER A 294 3.07 22.14 -13.69
CA SER A 294 3.90 22.90 -12.76
C SER A 294 3.50 22.63 -11.31
N GLU A 295 2.20 22.54 -11.05
CA GLU A 295 1.67 22.28 -9.72
C GLU A 295 1.86 20.81 -9.31
N LEU A 296 1.64 19.88 -10.24
CA LEU A 296 1.90 18.46 -10.04
C LEU A 296 3.38 18.17 -9.66
N TYR A 297 4.34 18.84 -10.29
CA TYR A 297 5.77 18.68 -9.95
C TYR A 297 6.13 19.23 -8.56
N LYS A 298 5.44 20.28 -8.08
CA LYS A 298 5.67 20.84 -6.75
C LYS A 298 5.06 20.02 -5.61
N HIS A 299 4.15 19.09 -5.93
CA HIS A 299 3.42 18.29 -4.94
C HIS A 299 3.42 16.82 -5.32
N ILE A 300 4.59 16.20 -5.36
CA ILE A 300 4.73 14.75 -5.48
C ILE A 300 4.72 14.16 -4.08
N VAL A 301 3.66 13.47 -3.68
CA VAL A 301 3.51 12.92 -2.33
C VAL A 301 3.76 11.41 -2.35
N LEU A 302 4.68 10.94 -1.52
CA LEU A 302 4.96 9.52 -1.36
C LEU A 302 4.03 8.90 -0.31
N SER A 303 3.46 7.74 -0.64
CA SER A 303 2.62 6.93 0.23
C SER A 303 2.99 5.44 0.15
N GLY A 304 2.66 4.69 1.19
CA GLY A 304 2.74 3.24 1.21
C GLY A 304 4.07 2.71 1.76
N GLY A 305 4.06 1.44 2.17
CA GLY A 305 5.19 0.82 2.88
C GLY A 305 6.47 0.74 2.04
N SER A 306 6.37 0.52 0.74
CA SER A 306 7.53 0.44 -0.16
C SER A 306 8.10 1.82 -0.51
N SER A 307 7.45 2.91 -0.10
CA SER A 307 8.03 4.25 -0.17
C SER A 307 8.98 4.58 0.99
N MET A 308 9.14 3.65 1.95
CA MET A 308 9.94 3.86 3.17
C MET A 308 11.44 3.62 2.98
N TYR A 309 11.90 3.13 1.82
CA TYR A 309 13.33 2.91 1.60
C TYR A 309 14.13 4.21 1.76
N PRO A 310 15.20 4.21 2.57
CA PRO A 310 16.13 5.33 2.62
C PRO A 310 16.66 5.65 1.22
N GLY A 311 16.73 6.94 0.86
CA GLY A 311 17.22 7.39 -0.44
C GLY A 311 16.19 7.43 -1.57
N LEU A 312 15.01 6.80 -1.42
CA LEU A 312 13.97 6.81 -2.45
C LEU A 312 13.53 8.22 -2.87
N PRO A 313 13.21 9.15 -1.95
CA PRO A 313 12.77 10.50 -2.35
C PRO A 313 13.85 11.23 -3.16
N SER A 314 15.10 11.16 -2.71
CA SER A 314 16.24 11.80 -3.38
C SER A 314 16.54 11.20 -4.75
N ARG A 315 16.47 9.87 -4.88
CA ARG A 315 16.64 9.18 -6.17
C ARG A 315 15.52 9.55 -7.15
N LEU A 316 14.27 9.56 -6.69
CA LEU A 316 13.12 9.94 -7.50
C LEU A 316 13.24 11.39 -7.98
N GLU A 317 13.62 12.32 -7.11
CA GLU A 317 13.84 13.73 -7.47
C GLU A 317 14.96 13.88 -8.51
N LYS A 318 16.09 13.18 -8.33
CA LYS A 318 17.21 13.18 -9.27
C LYS A 318 16.77 12.70 -10.66
N GLU A 319 16.09 11.56 -10.71
CA GLU A 319 15.74 10.90 -11.97
C GLU A 319 14.67 11.69 -12.74
N VAL A 320 13.67 12.25 -12.05
CA VAL A 320 12.70 13.15 -12.68
C VAL A 320 13.36 14.44 -13.19
N LYS A 321 14.33 15.03 -12.46
CA LYS A 321 15.11 16.18 -12.96
C LYS A 321 15.91 15.84 -14.21
N GLN A 322 16.52 14.66 -14.23
CA GLN A 322 17.27 14.18 -15.39
C GLN A 322 16.35 14.00 -16.61
N LEU A 323 15.22 13.33 -16.44
CA LEU A 323 14.21 13.17 -17.50
C LEU A 323 13.68 14.52 -18.00
N TYR A 324 13.46 15.49 -17.10
CA TYR A 324 13.04 16.83 -17.48
C TYR A 324 14.12 17.57 -18.29
N LEU A 325 15.39 17.47 -17.87
CA LEU A 325 16.51 18.06 -18.59
C LEU A 325 16.63 17.48 -20.00
N GLU A 326 16.57 16.16 -20.13
CA GLU A 326 16.75 15.45 -21.40
C GLU A 326 15.55 15.61 -22.33
N LYS A 327 14.33 15.37 -21.84
CA LYS A 327 13.12 15.27 -22.67
C LYS A 327 12.35 16.59 -22.83
N VAL A 328 12.54 17.57 -21.93
CA VAL A 328 11.81 18.86 -21.98
C VAL A 328 12.73 20.03 -22.29
N LEU A 329 13.91 20.07 -21.67
CA LEU A 329 14.88 21.15 -21.87
C LEU A 329 15.89 20.85 -22.97
N ASN A 330 15.86 19.66 -23.58
CA ASN A 330 16.79 19.23 -24.64
C ASN A 330 18.26 19.42 -24.25
N GLY A 331 18.60 19.18 -22.98
CA GLY A 331 19.96 19.31 -22.44
C GLY A 331 20.36 20.71 -21.95
N ASP A 332 19.48 21.72 -22.02
CA ASP A 332 19.78 23.07 -21.53
C ASP A 332 19.76 23.15 -19.99
N THR A 333 20.95 23.07 -19.40
CA THR A 333 21.16 23.12 -17.94
C THR A 333 20.85 24.47 -17.33
N SER A 334 20.89 25.57 -18.09
CA SER A 334 20.65 26.92 -17.56
C SER A 334 19.20 27.07 -17.06
N ARG A 335 18.26 26.41 -17.75
CA ARG A 335 16.83 26.45 -17.45
C ARG A 335 16.41 25.49 -16.36
N LEU A 336 17.24 24.52 -16.01
CA LEU A 336 16.94 23.54 -14.96
C LEU A 336 16.75 24.20 -13.59
N SER A 337 17.44 25.33 -13.34
CA SER A 337 17.27 26.14 -12.12
C SER A 337 15.84 26.67 -11.90
N LYS A 338 15.08 26.85 -12.98
CA LYS A 338 13.68 27.30 -12.96
C LYS A 338 12.70 26.15 -12.71
N PHE A 339 13.11 24.91 -12.96
CA PHE A 339 12.27 23.74 -12.71
C PHE A 339 12.17 23.50 -11.20
N LYS A 340 10.96 23.66 -10.67
CA LYS A 340 10.66 23.38 -9.26
C LYS A 340 10.01 22.01 -9.17
N ILE A 341 10.68 21.12 -8.47
CA ILE A 341 10.19 19.80 -8.11
C ILE A 341 10.33 19.65 -6.61
N LYS A 342 9.32 19.03 -5.99
CA LYS A 342 9.36 18.71 -4.57
C LYS A 342 8.69 17.35 -4.39
N VAL A 343 9.48 16.42 -3.87
CA VAL A 343 9.02 15.11 -3.42
C VAL A 343 8.81 15.21 -1.92
N GLU A 344 7.56 15.05 -1.50
CA GLU A 344 7.14 15.09 -0.10
C GLU A 344 7.11 13.67 0.44
N ASP A 345 7.90 13.42 1.49
CA ASP A 345 8.06 12.11 2.11
C ASP A 345 7.73 12.14 3.62
N PRO A 346 6.46 12.37 4.02
CA PRO A 346 6.08 12.44 5.42
C PRO A 346 6.59 11.22 6.21
N PRO A 347 7.01 11.38 7.48
CA PRO A 347 7.52 10.25 8.27
C PRO A 347 6.44 9.20 8.53
N THR A 348 5.17 9.60 8.51
CA THR A 348 4.00 8.72 8.68
C THR A 348 3.46 8.16 7.37
N ARG A 349 4.18 8.30 6.24
CA ARG A 349 3.71 7.92 4.90
C ARG A 349 3.30 6.45 4.74
N LYS A 350 3.82 5.55 5.58
CA LYS A 350 3.39 4.14 5.67
C LYS A 350 1.90 3.97 5.98
N HIS A 351 1.30 4.92 6.68
CA HIS A 351 -0.09 4.87 7.16
C HIS A 351 -0.93 6.05 6.66
N LEU A 352 -0.44 6.83 5.70
CA LEU A 352 -1.04 8.09 5.31
C LEU A 352 -2.44 7.95 4.72
N VAL A 353 -2.70 6.84 4.01
CA VAL A 353 -4.04 6.45 3.56
C VAL A 353 -5.02 6.35 4.74
N PHE A 354 -4.64 5.62 5.79
CA PHE A 354 -5.47 5.47 6.99
C PHE A 354 -5.67 6.81 7.69
N ILE A 355 -4.60 7.59 7.87
CA ILE A 355 -4.66 8.91 8.52
C ILE A 355 -5.61 9.84 7.76
N GLY A 356 -5.48 9.90 6.43
CA GLY A 356 -6.39 10.67 5.59
C GLY A 356 -7.84 10.22 5.71
N GLY A 357 -8.08 8.89 5.76
CA GLY A 357 -9.40 8.32 6.01
C GLY A 357 -9.95 8.67 7.39
N ALA A 358 -9.12 8.64 8.43
CA ALA A 358 -9.51 8.99 9.80
C ALA A 358 -9.87 10.46 9.94
N VAL A 359 -9.12 11.35 9.28
CA VAL A 359 -9.41 12.79 9.22
C VAL A 359 -10.71 13.04 8.44
N LEU A 360 -10.85 12.45 7.25
CA LEU A 360 -12.05 12.62 6.42
C LEU A 360 -13.31 12.10 7.13
N ALA A 361 -13.24 10.91 7.71
CA ALA A 361 -14.34 10.30 8.45
C ALA A 361 -14.76 11.11 9.67
N GLU A 362 -13.82 11.80 10.33
CA GLU A 362 -14.11 12.67 11.48
C GLU A 362 -14.81 13.96 11.04
N ILE A 363 -14.31 14.61 9.98
CA ILE A 363 -14.89 15.86 9.46
C ILE A 363 -16.33 15.64 8.96
N TYR A 364 -16.60 14.48 8.37
CA TYR A 364 -17.90 14.14 7.76
C TYR A 364 -18.77 13.23 8.63
N LYS A 365 -18.40 12.99 9.89
CA LYS A 365 -19.12 12.06 10.79
C LYS A 365 -20.61 12.37 10.91
N ASP A 366 -20.96 13.65 11.02
CA ASP A 366 -22.32 14.14 11.25
C ASP A 366 -23.02 14.64 9.97
N ARG A 367 -22.42 14.41 8.80
CA ARG A 367 -22.97 14.82 7.49
C ARG A 367 -23.63 13.63 6.79
N PRO A 368 -24.96 13.43 6.90
CA PRO A 368 -25.62 12.26 6.31
C PRO A 368 -25.43 12.18 4.80
N GLU A 369 -25.32 13.30 4.09
CA GLU A 369 -25.13 13.39 2.65
C GLU A 369 -23.80 12.81 2.14
N PHE A 370 -22.83 12.59 3.03
CA PHE A 370 -21.54 11.99 2.68
C PHE A 370 -21.55 10.46 2.73
N TRP A 371 -22.45 9.88 3.52
CA TRP A 371 -22.47 8.44 3.76
C TRP A 371 -23.56 7.78 2.92
N ILE A 372 -23.21 6.69 2.24
CA ILE A 372 -24.21 5.84 1.59
C ILE A 372 -24.98 5.13 2.69
N THR A 373 -26.30 5.21 2.67
CA THR A 373 -27.14 4.53 3.67
C THR A 373 -27.83 3.32 3.08
N LYS A 374 -28.28 2.41 3.95
CA LYS A 374 -29.07 1.25 3.51
C LYS A 374 -30.36 1.68 2.81
N GLN A 375 -31.01 2.73 3.29
CA GLN A 375 -32.23 3.28 2.69
C GLN A 375 -31.99 3.72 1.24
N GLU A 376 -30.88 4.41 0.96
CA GLU A 376 -30.54 4.84 -0.40
C GLU A 376 -30.35 3.66 -1.35
N ILE A 377 -29.74 2.57 -0.88
CA ILE A 377 -29.53 1.35 -1.66
C ILE A 377 -30.86 0.64 -1.91
N ASP A 378 -31.72 0.52 -0.89
CA ASP A 378 -33.02 -0.14 -1.00
C ASP A 378 -33.95 0.62 -1.97
N GLU A 379 -33.85 1.95 -2.03
CA GLU A 379 -34.67 2.81 -2.90
C GLU A 379 -34.15 2.93 -4.34
N ASN A 380 -32.84 3.07 -4.53
CA ASN A 380 -32.25 3.44 -5.83
C ASN A 380 -31.44 2.30 -6.48
N GLY A 381 -31.14 1.24 -5.73
CA GLY A 381 -30.15 0.24 -6.11
C GLY A 381 -28.72 0.72 -5.85
N ILE A 382 -27.82 -0.24 -5.60
CA ILE A 382 -26.44 0.01 -5.17
C ILE A 382 -25.61 0.82 -6.17
N GLU A 383 -25.85 0.63 -7.47
CA GLU A 383 -25.11 1.35 -8.51
C GLU A 383 -25.43 2.85 -8.49
N LYS A 384 -26.71 3.20 -8.52
CA LYS A 384 -27.14 4.58 -8.51
C LYS A 384 -26.77 5.28 -7.21
N ALA A 385 -26.81 4.57 -6.07
CA ALA A 385 -26.33 5.10 -4.80
C ALA A 385 -24.83 5.45 -4.87
N LEU A 386 -23.98 4.60 -5.47
CA LEU A 386 -22.56 4.91 -5.65
C LEU A 386 -22.34 6.15 -6.53
N GLU A 387 -23.08 6.27 -7.65
CA GLU A 387 -22.96 7.42 -8.56
C GLU A 387 -23.35 8.75 -7.89
N MET A 388 -24.41 8.73 -7.07
CA MET A 388 -24.86 9.92 -6.32
C MET A 388 -23.78 10.47 -5.39
N HIS A 389 -22.90 9.61 -4.88
CA HIS A 389 -21.79 9.97 -3.99
C HIS A 389 -20.49 10.26 -4.75
N GLY A 390 -20.56 10.51 -6.07
CA GLY A 390 -19.41 10.86 -6.91
C GLY A 390 -18.44 9.70 -7.15
N ILE A 391 -18.84 8.49 -6.79
CA ILE A 391 -18.03 7.29 -6.97
C ILE A 391 -18.28 6.79 -8.38
N LYS A 392 -17.35 7.12 -9.28
CA LYS A 392 -17.46 6.75 -10.70
C LYS A 392 -17.51 5.24 -10.87
N ILE A 393 -18.57 4.81 -11.52
CA ILE A 393 -18.86 3.44 -11.94
C ILE A 393 -18.04 3.04 -13.15
#